data_AF-A0A938KAT7-F1
#
_entry.id   AF-A0A938KAT7-F1
#
_cell.length_a   1.000
_cell.length_b   1.000
_cell.length_c   1.000
_cell.angle_alpha   90.00
_cell.angle_beta   90.00
_cell.angle_gamma   90.00
#
_symmetry.space_group_name_H-M   'P 1'
#
loop_
_entity.id
_entity.type
_entity.pdbx_description
1 polymer ?
#
loop_
_entity_poly.entity_id
_entity_poly.type
_entity_poly.pdbx_seq_one_letter_code
_entity_poly.pdbx_strand_id
1 'polypeptide(L)'
;MPMVQCLAAELNQVILNLIVNAAHAIADAAAHGKKGKGTITLSTRRCGHQVEIRIADTGTGIPEPIRDRIFEPFFTTKQMGKGTGQGLAIAHAVVVDKHGGTIHFETEMGQGTTFIIGLPLNSAPPANHPSA
;
A
#
# COMPACT_ATOMS: atom_id res chain seq x y z
N MET A 1 20.43 3.80 -1.83
CA MET A 1 19.30 3.21 -2.57
C MET A 1 19.46 3.51 -4.05
N PRO A 2 19.18 2.56 -4.97
CA PRO A 2 19.21 2.82 -6.40
C PRO A 2 18.06 3.74 -6.85
N MET A 3 18.25 4.42 -7.98
CA MET A 3 17.16 5.14 -8.66
C MET A 3 16.20 4.14 -9.31
N VAL A 4 14.91 4.46 -9.27
CA VAL A 4 13.83 3.64 -9.85
C VAL A 4 13.09 4.51 -10.87
N GLN A 5 12.88 3.97 -12.08
CA GLN A 5 12.01 4.63 -13.06
C GLN A 5 10.56 4.47 -12.64
N CYS A 6 9.85 5.59 -12.46
CA CYS A 6 8.47 5.57 -11.99
C CYS A 6 7.69 6.83 -12.37
N LEU A 7 6.37 6.72 -12.36
CA LEU A 7 5.43 7.83 -12.43
C LEU A 7 5.34 8.47 -11.03
N ALA A 8 6.24 9.41 -10.76
CA ALA A 8 6.46 9.95 -9.40
C ALA A 8 5.19 10.49 -8.73
N ALA A 9 4.36 11.24 -9.46
CA ALA A 9 3.10 11.78 -8.91
C ALA A 9 2.13 10.66 -8.48
N GLU A 10 2.05 9.58 -9.25
CA GLU A 10 1.17 8.46 -8.95
C GLU A 10 1.70 7.62 -7.80
N LEU A 11 3.01 7.36 -7.74
CA LEU A 11 3.61 6.69 -6.58
C LEU A 11 3.49 7.50 -5.30
N ASN A 12 3.59 8.84 -5.38
CA ASN A 12 3.33 9.70 -4.22
C ASN A 12 1.88 9.50 -3.72
N GLN A 13 0.91 9.41 -4.63
CA GLN A 13 -0.48 9.12 -4.26
C GLN A 13 -0.62 7.73 -3.63
N VAL A 14 0.08 6.71 -4.16
CA VAL A 14 0.10 5.36 -3.55
C VAL A 14 0.62 5.41 -2.11
N ILE A 15 1.79 6.02 -1.90
CA ILE A 15 2.42 6.11 -0.58
C ILE A 15 1.51 6.87 0.39
N LEU A 16 0.91 7.99 -0.04
CA LEU A 16 -0.04 8.75 0.78
C LEU A 16 -1.28 7.91 1.14
N ASN A 17 -1.86 7.18 0.19
CA ASN A 17 -3.01 6.32 0.45
C ASN A 17 -2.71 5.27 1.52
N LEU A 18 -1.52 4.65 1.46
CA LEU A 18 -1.10 3.66 2.44
C LEU A 18 -0.82 4.27 3.81
N ILE A 19 -0.20 5.45 3.88
CA ILE A 19 0.02 6.19 5.14
C ILE A 19 -1.32 6.59 5.77
N VAL A 20 -2.29 7.08 4.99
CA VAL A 20 -3.63 7.43 5.50
C VAL A 20 -4.35 6.19 6.03
N ASN A 21 -4.24 5.05 5.36
CA ASN A 21 -4.80 3.79 5.83
C ASN A 21 -4.16 3.33 7.15
N ALA A 22 -2.84 3.40 7.26
CA ALA A 22 -2.10 3.12 8.49
C ALA A 22 -2.55 4.02 9.65
N ALA A 23 -2.68 5.33 9.39
CA ALA A 23 -3.14 6.29 10.39
C ALA A 23 -4.57 5.99 10.88
N HIS A 24 -5.47 5.62 9.96
CA HIS A 24 -6.84 5.22 10.33
C HIS A 24 -6.83 3.93 11.18
N ALA A 25 -6.05 2.91 10.80
CA ALA A 25 -5.94 1.67 11.56
C ALA A 25 -5.39 1.89 12.98
N ILE A 26 -4.44 2.80 13.15
CA ILE A 26 -3.91 3.21 14.45
C ILE A 26 -4.98 3.95 15.28
N ALA A 27 -5.72 4.88 14.67
CA ALA A 27 -6.79 5.60 15.34
C ALA A 27 -7.90 4.64 15.80
N ASP A 28 -8.28 3.69 14.96
CA ASP A 28 -9.25 2.64 15.31
C ASP A 28 -8.71 1.76 16.45
N ALA A 29 -7.44 1.35 16.43
CA ALA A 29 -6.87 0.56 17.52
C ALA A 29 -6.90 1.31 18.86
N ALA A 30 -6.59 2.61 18.85
CA ALA A 30 -6.68 3.46 20.04
C ALA A 30 -8.12 3.59 20.55
N ALA A 31 -9.10 3.74 19.65
CA ALA A 31 -10.53 3.78 20.00
C ALA A 31 -11.02 2.46 20.62
N HIS A 32 -10.40 1.32 20.27
CA HIS A 32 -10.68 0.00 20.85
C HIS A 32 -9.77 -0.35 22.04
N GLY A 33 -9.13 0.65 22.66
CA GLY A 33 -8.43 0.49 23.94
C GLY A 33 -6.95 0.12 23.87
N LYS A 34 -6.34 0.09 22.67
CA LYS A 34 -4.88 -0.07 22.55
C LYS A 34 -4.18 1.14 23.16
N LYS A 35 -3.38 0.90 24.20
CA LYS A 35 -2.63 1.95 24.91
C LYS A 35 -1.30 2.26 24.20
N GLY A 36 -0.87 3.51 24.30
CA GLY A 36 0.39 3.99 23.71
C GLY A 36 0.20 4.72 22.38
N LYS A 37 1.25 5.38 21.90
CA LYS A 37 1.26 6.02 20.58
C LYS A 37 1.43 4.94 19.51
N GLY A 38 0.56 4.94 18.51
CA GLY A 38 0.79 4.11 17.32
C GLY A 38 1.98 4.61 16.52
N THR A 39 2.59 3.71 15.75
CA THR A 39 3.78 3.99 14.93
C THR A 39 3.50 3.61 13.49
N ILE A 40 3.94 4.47 12.56
CA ILE A 40 4.05 4.15 11.13
C ILE A 40 5.54 4.12 10.79
N THR A 41 6.03 3.00 10.26
CA THR A 41 7.43 2.81 9.87
C THR A 41 7.52 2.66 8.37
N LEU A 42 8.29 3.56 7.73
CA LEU A 42 8.65 3.45 6.33
C LEU A 42 10.07 2.93 6.22
N SER A 43 10.27 1.92 5.38
CA SER A 43 11.62 1.43 5.06
C SER A 43 11.71 1.08 3.59
N THR A 44 12.91 1.17 3.05
CA THR A 44 13.19 0.74 1.68
C THR A 44 14.41 -0.15 1.66
N ARG A 45 14.42 -1.14 0.77
CA ARG A 45 15.57 -2.01 0.55
C ARG A 45 15.64 -2.44 -0.90
N ARG A 46 16.84 -2.77 -1.37
CA ARG A 46 17.01 -3.47 -2.63
C ARG A 46 16.86 -4.97 -2.38
N CYS A 47 16.00 -5.63 -3.14
CA CYS A 47 15.81 -7.08 -3.13
C CYS A 47 16.03 -7.61 -4.55
N GLY A 48 17.25 -8.07 -4.84
CA GLY A 48 17.63 -8.55 -6.18
C GLY A 48 17.47 -7.48 -7.26
N HIS A 49 16.46 -7.67 -8.11
CA HIS A 49 16.15 -6.82 -9.28
C HIS A 49 15.00 -5.84 -9.03
N GLN A 50 14.56 -5.69 -7.78
CA GLN A 50 13.53 -4.73 -7.39
C GLN A 50 13.95 -3.91 -6.17
N VAL A 51 13.30 -2.76 -5.99
CA VAL A 51 13.25 -2.01 -4.74
C VAL A 51 11.96 -2.37 -4.04
N GLU A 52 12.07 -2.72 -2.76
CA GLU A 52 10.93 -2.87 -1.88
C GLU A 52 10.75 -1.62 -1.03
N ILE A 53 9.53 -1.13 -0.95
CA ILE A 53 9.07 -0.10 -0.03
C ILE A 53 8.10 -0.78 0.94
N ARG A 54 8.39 -0.71 2.24
CA ARG A 54 7.55 -1.27 3.30
C ARG A 54 6.95 -0.13 4.12
N ILE A 55 5.64 -0.17 4.32
CA ILE A 55 4.89 0.77 5.15
C ILE A 55 4.19 -0.07 6.23
N ALA A 56 4.76 -0.08 7.42
CA ALA A 56 4.26 -0.83 8.57
C ALA A 56 3.51 0.10 9.52
N ASP A 57 2.36 -0.36 10.04
CA ASP A 57 1.60 0.30 11.09
C ASP A 57 1.45 -0.60 12.31
N THR A 58 1.20 0.01 13.47
CA THR A 58 0.85 -0.71 14.70
C THR A 58 -0.65 -0.65 15.00
N GLY A 59 -1.48 -0.64 13.96
CA GLY A 59 -2.93 -0.50 14.04
C GLY A 59 -3.64 -1.79 14.40
N THR A 60 -4.86 -1.95 13.89
CA THR A 60 -5.77 -3.07 14.18
C THR A 60 -5.43 -4.37 13.45
N GLY A 61 -4.65 -4.32 12.36
CA GLY A 61 -4.52 -5.43 11.42
C GLY A 61 -5.73 -5.56 10.49
N ILE A 62 -5.66 -6.50 9.54
CA ILE A 62 -6.72 -6.77 8.55
C ILE A 62 -7.40 -8.12 8.86
N PRO A 63 -8.71 -8.14 9.13
CA PRO A 63 -9.48 -9.36 9.34
C PRO A 63 -9.41 -10.31 8.14
N GLU A 64 -9.25 -11.62 8.39
CA GLU A 64 -9.19 -12.66 7.34
C GLU A 64 -10.30 -12.54 6.28
N PRO A 65 -11.59 -12.37 6.64
CA PRO A 65 -12.68 -12.44 5.66
C PRO A 65 -12.69 -11.34 4.61
N ILE A 66 -11.88 -10.28 4.78
CA ILE A 66 -11.84 -9.14 3.86
C ILE A 66 -10.55 -9.07 3.04
N ARG A 67 -9.54 -9.90 3.35
CA ARG A 67 -8.18 -9.82 2.80
C ARG A 67 -8.13 -9.89 1.28
N ASP A 68 -8.93 -10.77 0.69
CA ASP A 68 -8.99 -10.97 -0.76
C ASP A 68 -9.68 -9.80 -1.49
N ARG A 69 -10.40 -8.97 -0.74
CA ARG A 69 -11.27 -7.92 -1.28
C ARG A 69 -10.72 -6.52 -1.09
N ILE A 70 -9.69 -6.32 -0.27
CA ILE A 70 -9.21 -4.98 0.08
C ILE A 70 -8.68 -4.17 -1.11
N PHE A 71 -8.34 -4.83 -2.22
CA PHE A 71 -7.92 -4.20 -3.47
C PHE A 71 -9.07 -4.02 -4.47
N GLU A 72 -10.28 -4.55 -4.19
CA GLU A 72 -11.45 -4.32 -5.03
C GLU A 72 -11.82 -2.82 -5.04
N PRO A 73 -12.11 -2.23 -6.21
CA PRO A 73 -12.59 -0.86 -6.28
C PRO A 73 -13.81 -0.64 -5.39
N PHE A 74 -13.81 0.48 -4.66
CA PHE A 74 -14.89 0.89 -3.75
C PHE A 74 -15.09 0.01 -2.52
N PHE A 75 -14.30 -1.05 -2.33
CA PHE A 75 -14.36 -1.84 -1.12
C PHE A 75 -13.86 -1.02 0.08
N THR A 76 -14.70 -0.93 1.11
CA THR A 76 -14.33 -0.26 2.36
C THR A 76 -15.15 -0.82 3.52
N THR A 77 -14.48 -1.00 4.66
CA THR A 77 -15.13 -1.30 5.96
C THR A 77 -15.37 -0.03 6.79
N LYS A 78 -14.89 1.11 6.31
CA LYS A 78 -15.03 2.41 6.99
C LYS A 78 -16.46 2.93 6.85
N GLN A 79 -16.95 3.64 7.86
CA GLN A 79 -18.23 4.34 7.83
C GLN A 79 -18.33 5.28 6.62
N MET A 80 -19.54 5.51 6.13
CA MET A 80 -19.79 6.48 5.04
C MET A 80 -19.16 7.84 5.37
N GLY A 81 -18.39 8.38 4.43
CA GLY A 81 -17.66 9.65 4.59
C GLY A 81 -16.25 9.54 5.19
N LYS A 82 -15.85 8.40 5.76
CA LYS A 82 -14.48 8.20 6.33
C LYS A 82 -13.49 7.52 5.39
N GLY A 83 -13.93 7.16 4.18
CA GLY A 83 -13.08 6.60 3.14
C GLY A 83 -13.88 6.32 1.87
N THR A 84 -13.26 6.59 0.72
CA THR A 84 -13.87 6.34 -0.60
C THR A 84 -13.79 4.87 -1.04
N GLY A 85 -13.01 4.04 -0.33
CA GLY A 85 -12.70 2.67 -0.75
C GLY A 85 -11.82 2.60 -2.00
N GLN A 86 -11.25 3.72 -2.46
CA GLN A 86 -10.45 3.75 -3.69
C GLN A 86 -8.94 3.65 -3.45
N GLY A 87 -8.47 3.97 -2.25
CA GLY A 87 -7.04 4.16 -1.99
C GLY A 87 -6.17 2.94 -2.31
N LEU A 88 -6.61 1.74 -1.90
CA LEU A 88 -5.90 0.48 -2.17
C LEU A 88 -6.08 -0.01 -3.61
N ALA A 89 -7.26 0.16 -4.20
CA ALA A 89 -7.48 -0.14 -5.62
C ALA A 89 -6.57 0.71 -6.53
N ILE A 90 -6.45 2.01 -6.24
CA ILE A 90 -5.50 2.91 -6.93
C ILE A 90 -4.05 2.47 -6.71
N ALA A 91 -3.70 2.11 -5.46
CA ALA A 91 -2.36 1.60 -5.14
C ALA A 91 -2.02 0.36 -5.97
N HIS A 92 -2.94 -0.59 -6.07
CA HIS A 92 -2.79 -1.78 -6.89
C HIS A 92 -2.62 -1.42 -8.37
N ALA A 93 -3.52 -0.63 -8.95
CA ALA A 93 -3.45 -0.28 -10.37
C ALA A 93 -2.16 0.48 -10.74
N VAL A 94 -1.72 1.42 -9.89
CA VAL A 94 -0.46 2.13 -10.13
C VAL A 94 0.73 1.19 -10.02
N VAL A 95 0.83 0.38 -8.95
CA VAL A 95 2.01 -0.47 -8.72
C VAL A 95 2.07 -1.63 -9.71
N VAL A 96 0.97 -2.36 -9.88
CA VAL A 96 0.93 -3.58 -10.69
C VAL A 96 0.77 -3.23 -12.16
N ASP A 97 -0.30 -2.52 -12.52
CA ASP A 97 -0.66 -2.34 -13.93
C ASP A 97 0.27 -1.34 -14.64
N LYS A 98 0.66 -0.25 -13.96
CA LYS A 98 1.49 0.80 -14.58
C LYS A 98 2.99 0.61 -14.42
N HIS A 99 3.44 0.00 -13.32
CA HIS A 99 4.87 -0.18 -13.05
C HIS A 99 5.36 -1.63 -13.21
N GLY A 100 4.47 -2.59 -13.47
CA GLY A 100 4.84 -4.01 -13.52
C GLY A 100 5.41 -4.51 -12.18
N GLY A 101 5.05 -3.85 -11.09
CA GLY A 101 5.49 -4.16 -9.75
C GLY A 101 4.56 -5.13 -9.04
N THR A 102 4.77 -5.25 -7.72
CA THR A 102 3.94 -6.08 -6.84
C THR A 102 3.48 -5.27 -5.65
N ILE A 103 2.26 -5.49 -5.18
CA ILE A 103 1.80 -4.99 -3.88
C ILE A 103 1.18 -6.15 -3.11
N HIS A 104 1.60 -6.32 -1.87
CA HIS A 104 1.03 -7.32 -0.95
C HIS A 104 1.10 -6.80 0.49
N PHE A 105 0.63 -7.58 1.45
CA PHE A 105 0.66 -7.22 2.86
C PHE A 105 0.96 -8.41 3.76
N GLU A 106 1.58 -8.13 4.90
CA GLU A 106 1.72 -9.00 6.05
C GLU A 106 0.90 -8.38 7.19
N THR A 107 0.03 -9.13 7.87
CA THR A 107 -0.87 -8.54 8.89
C THR A 107 -1.19 -9.52 10.01
N GLU A 108 -1.30 -8.99 11.22
CA GLU A 108 -1.72 -9.74 12.40
C GLU A 108 -2.74 -8.91 13.19
N MET A 109 -3.85 -9.53 13.55
CA MET A 109 -4.94 -8.87 14.28
C MET A 109 -4.43 -8.33 15.62
N GLY A 110 -4.69 -7.05 15.84
CA GLY A 110 -4.27 -6.32 17.05
C GLY A 110 -2.81 -5.86 17.04
N GLN A 111 -1.95 -6.37 16.15
CA GLN A 111 -0.56 -5.93 16.05
C GLN A 111 -0.37 -4.85 15.00
N GLY A 112 -0.98 -5.01 13.81
CA GLY A 112 -0.91 -4.04 12.72
C GLY A 112 -0.73 -4.70 11.36
N THR A 113 -0.37 -3.89 10.36
CA THR A 113 -0.18 -4.34 8.97
C THR A 113 1.10 -3.76 8.39
N THR A 114 1.79 -4.53 7.57
CA THR A 114 2.87 -4.05 6.70
C THR A 114 2.45 -4.21 5.25
N PHE A 115 2.24 -3.09 4.55
CA PHE A 115 2.12 -3.11 3.09
C PHE A 115 3.51 -3.08 2.46
N ILE A 116 3.69 -3.90 1.42
CA ILE A 116 4.97 -4.14 0.76
C ILE A 116 4.77 -3.90 -0.74
N ILE A 117 5.44 -2.87 -1.24
CA ILE A 117 5.46 -2.50 -2.65
C ILE A 117 6.82 -2.93 -3.22
N GLY A 118 6.80 -3.75 -4.27
CA GLY A 118 7.98 -4.10 -5.07
C GLY A 118 7.95 -3.35 -6.39
N LEU A 119 9.01 -2.62 -6.71
CA LEU A 119 9.19 -1.92 -7.98
C LEU A 119 10.42 -2.46 -8.71
N PRO A 120 10.30 -2.92 -9.96
CA PRO A 120 11.45 -3.40 -10.73
C PRO A 120 12.47 -2.28 -10.98
N LEU A 121 13.76 -2.63 -10.92
CA LEU A 121 14.87 -1.71 -11.19
C LEU A 121 15.12 -1.49 -12.69
N ASN A 122 14.76 -2.50 -13.50
CA ASN A 122 14.92 -2.49 -14.94
C ASN A 122 13.54 -2.63 -15.59
N SER A 123 12.63 -1.69 -15.34
CA SER A 123 11.47 -1.54 -16.20
C SER A 123 12.00 -1.14 -17.56
N ALA A 124 12.04 -2.08 -18.52
CA ALA A 124 12.10 -1.65 -19.91
C ALA A 124 10.92 -0.69 -20.12
N PRO A 125 11.09 0.44 -20.84
CA PRO A 125 9.95 1.26 -21.22
C PRO A 125 8.89 0.33 -21.81
N PRO A 126 7.59 0.54 -21.54
CA PRO A 126 6.56 -0.23 -22.23
C PRO A 126 6.90 -0.17 -23.72
N ALA A 127 7.07 -1.35 -24.34
CA ALA A 127 7.44 -1.43 -25.75
C ALA A 127 6.47 -0.52 -26.49
N ASN A 128 6.99 0.52 -27.14
CA ASN A 128 6.21 1.45 -27.96
C ASN A 128 5.16 0.64 -28.70
N HIS A 129 3.89 0.89 -28.44
CA HIS A 129 2.82 0.37 -29.27
C HIS A 129 3.15 0.81 -30.69
N PRO A 130 3.44 -0.10 -31.63
CA PRO A 130 3.50 0.27 -33.02
C PRO A 130 2.08 0.44 -33.53
N SER A 131 1.93 1.39 -34.45
CA SER A 131 0.81 1.57 -35.39
C SER A 131 -0.36 2.42 -34.86
N ALA A 132 -0.89 3.39 -35.61
CA ALA A 132 -0.78 3.74 -37.02
C ALA A 132 -1.04 5.24 -37.22
#